data_AF-A0A920CCJ8-F1
#
_entry.id   AF-A0A920CCJ8-F1
#
_cell.length_a   1.000
_cell.length_b   1.000
_cell.length_c   1.000
_cell.angle_alpha   90.00
_cell.angle_beta   90.00
_cell.angle_gamma   90.00
#
_symmetry.space_group_name_H-M   'P 1'
#
loop_
_entity.id
_entity.type
_entity.pdbx_description
1 polymer ?
#
loop_
_entity_poly.entity_id
_entity_poly.type
_entity_poly.pdbx_seq_one_letter_code
_entity_poly.pdbx_strand_id
1 'polypeptide(L)' 'MTGTITITGSTAGTIGDAGFSVYGASKTALRQMAGSWIMDLKGTGIGLNVLSPGGVHTPAYDDM' A
#
# COMPACT_ATOMS: atom_id res chain seq x y z
N MET A 1 17.08 6.09 17.23
CA MET A 1 15.67 6.52 17.14
C MET A 1 14.91 5.35 16.55
N THR A 2 13.82 4.90 17.18
CA THR A 2 12.98 3.82 16.65
C THR A 2 11.72 4.43 16.05
N GLY A 3 11.18 3.81 15.00
CA GLY A 3 10.04 4.34 14.27
C GLY A 3 9.27 3.26 13.52
N THR A 4 8.07 3.59 13.08
CA THR A 4 7.24 2.68 12.29
C THR A 4 6.57 3.45 11.16
N ILE A 5 6.62 2.87 9.97
CA ILE A 5 5.97 3.37 8.77
C ILE A 5 4.91 2.36 8.36
N THR A 6 3.68 2.84 8.13
CA THR A 6 2.60 2.04 7.54
C THR A 6 2.12 2.73 6.28
N ILE A 7 2.17 2.01 5.17
CA ILE A 7 1.69 2.49 3.86
C ILE A 7 0.33 1.87 3.58
N THR A 8 -0.64 2.70 3.20
CA THR A 8 -1.97 2.24 2.77
C THR A 8 -1.96 1.83 1.30
N GLY A 9 -1.81 0.54 1.06
CA GLY A 9 -2.01 -0.14 -0.22
C GLY A 9 -3.49 -0.31 -0.58
N SER A 10 -3.82 -1.39 -1.27
CA SER A 10 -5.19 -1.82 -1.61
C SER A 10 -5.15 -3.26 -2.11
N THR A 11 -6.24 -4.01 -1.92
CA THR A 11 -6.41 -5.31 -2.60
C THR A 11 -6.37 -5.17 -4.12
N ALA A 12 -6.76 -4.03 -4.70
CA ALA A 12 -6.70 -3.78 -6.15
C ALA A 12 -5.27 -3.87 -6.73
N GLY A 13 -4.22 -3.79 -5.90
CA GLY A 13 -2.84 -4.04 -6.32
C GLY A 13 -2.47 -5.53 -6.43
N THR A 14 -3.37 -6.42 -6.03
CA THR A 14 -3.19 -7.89 -5.99
C THR A 14 -4.30 -8.67 -6.68
N ILE A 15 -5.49 -8.07 -6.85
CA ILE A 15 -6.60 -8.63 -7.62
C ILE A 15 -6.86 -7.76 -8.85
N GLY A 16 -7.24 -8.39 -9.96
CA GLY A 16 -7.68 -7.67 -11.15
C GLY A 16 -9.12 -7.21 -10.99
N ASP A 17 -9.38 -5.92 -11.19
CA ASP A 17 -10.71 -5.32 -11.10
C ASP A 17 -10.98 -4.40 -12.31
N ALA A 18 -12.16 -4.53 -12.91
CA ALA A 18 -12.51 -3.81 -14.12
C ALA A 18 -12.65 -2.31 -13.82
N GLY A 19 -12.03 -1.47 -14.64
CA GLY A 19 -11.99 -0.02 -14.41
C GLY A 19 -10.88 0.47 -13.47
N PHE A 20 -10.14 -0.44 -12.83
CA PHE A 20 -9.10 -0.09 -11.85
C PHE A 20 -7.66 -0.27 -12.37
N SER A 21 -7.41 -0.31 -13.68
CA SER A 21 -6.07 -0.62 -14.22
C SER A 21 -4.96 0.29 -13.68
N VAL A 22 -5.15 1.61 -13.75
CA VAL A 22 -4.18 2.61 -13.25
C VAL A 22 -4.11 2.60 -11.73
N TYR A 23 -5.26 2.51 -11.05
CA TYR A 23 -5.31 2.46 -9.59
C TYR A 23 -4.60 1.22 -9.05
N GLY A 24 -4.94 0.04 -9.55
CA GLY A 24 -4.31 -1.23 -9.20
C GLY A 24 -2.81 -1.21 -9.44
N ALA A 25 -2.37 -0.76 -10.63
CA ALA A 25 -0.94 -0.62 -10.93
C ALA A 25 -0.22 0.32 -9.93
N SER A 26 -0.84 1.46 -9.57
CA SER A 26 -0.27 2.38 -8.57
C SER A 26 -0.12 1.72 -7.19
N LYS A 27 -1.07 0.87 -6.80
CA LYS A 27 -1.06 0.16 -5.52
C LYS A 27 -0.07 -1.01 -5.52
N THR A 28 0.16 -1.66 -6.66
CA THR A 28 1.27 -2.61 -6.84
C THR A 28 2.62 -1.91 -6.71
N ALA A 29 2.77 -0.70 -7.27
CA ALA A 29 4.02 0.06 -7.19
C ALA A 29 4.43 0.38 -5.73
N LEU A 30 3.46 0.69 -4.85
CA LEU A 30 3.73 0.89 -3.42
C LEU A 30 4.35 -0.35 -2.76
N ARG A 31 3.90 -1.56 -3.14
CA ARG A 31 4.45 -2.81 -2.60
C ARG A 31 5.90 -3.02 -3.04
N GLN A 32 6.21 -2.73 -4.30
CA GLN A 32 7.59 -2.80 -4.82
C GLN A 32 8.49 -1.78 -4.12
N MET A 33 8.03 -0.54 -3.96
CA MET A 33 8.76 0.52 -3.27
C MET A 33 9.05 0.16 -1.80
N ALA A 34 8.06 -0.37 -1.08
CA ALA A 34 8.22 -0.86 0.28
C ALA A 34 9.32 -1.95 0.39
N GLY A 35 9.41 -2.84 -0.60
CA GLY A 35 10.46 -3.86 -0.66
C GLY A 35 11.86 -3.26 -0.70
N SER A 36 12.07 -2.24 -1.54
CA SER A 36 13.35 -1.51 -1.60
C SER A 36 13.64 -0.77 -0.30
N TRP A 37 12.66 -0.03 0.24
CA TRP A 37 12.85 0.76 1.47
C TRP A 37 13.14 -0.09 2.70
N ILE A 38 12.57 -1.30 2.82
CA ILE A 38 12.91 -2.21 3.92
C ILE A 38 14.41 -2.53 3.91
N MET A 39 15.02 -2.64 2.72
CA MET A 39 16.47 -2.86 2.60
C MET A 39 17.25 -1.62 3.01
N ASP A 40 16.84 -0.45 2.54
CA ASP A 40 17.48 0.84 2.85
C ASP A 40 17.40 1.17 4.36
N LEU A 41 16.34 0.74 5.04
CA LEU A 41 16.10 1.01 6.46
C LEU A 41 16.75 -0.01 7.41
N LYS A 42 17.44 -1.04 6.91
CA LYS A 42 18.06 -2.06 7.78
C LYS A 42 19.03 -1.42 8.78
N GLY A 43 18.93 -1.84 10.05
CA GLY A 43 19.79 -1.36 11.13
C GLY A 43 19.43 0.03 11.69
N THR A 44 18.49 0.75 11.09
CA THR A 44 18.04 2.07 11.57
C THR A 44 17.11 1.99 12.80
N GLY A 45 16.50 0.83 13.02
CA GLY A 45 15.43 0.66 14.02
C GLY A 45 14.05 1.11 13.54
N ILE A 46 13.88 1.43 12.26
CA ILE A 46 12.60 1.78 11.63
C ILE A 46 12.00 0.53 10.95
N GLY A 47 10.78 0.16 11.35
CA GLY A 47 10.00 -0.89 10.70
C GLY A 47 9.07 -0.32 9.63
N LEU A 48 8.80 -1.09 8.57
CA LEU A 48 7.89 -0.70 7.50
C LEU A 48 6.95 -1.85 7.13
N ASN A 49 5.67 -1.53 6.98
CA ASN A 49 4.65 -2.46 6.48
C ASN A 49 3.72 -1.79 5.45
N VAL A 50 3.17 -2.59 4.55
CA VAL A 50 2.08 -2.16 3.65
C VAL A 50 0.81 -2.88 4.09
N LEU A 51 -0.21 -2.11 4.46
CA LEU A 51 -1.56 -2.61 4.74
C LEU A 51 -2.38 -2.52 3.44
N SER A 52 -3.08 -3.58 3.05
CA SER A 52 -3.92 -3.60 1.84
C SER A 52 -5.40 -3.75 2.20
N PRO A 53 -6.14 -2.65 2.41
CA PRO A 53 -7.58 -2.71 2.63
C PRO A 53 -8.33 -3.18 1.38
N GLY A 54 -9.44 -3.89 1.61
CA GLY A 54 -10.51 -4.08 0.60
C GLY A 54 -11.48 -2.89 0.60
N GLY A 55 -12.76 -3.14 0.34
CA GLY A 55 -13.78 -2.10 0.49
C GLY A 55 -13.90 -1.63 1.94
N VAL A 56 -13.66 -0.34 2.18
CA VAL A 56 -13.80 0.30 3.50
C VAL A 56 -14.80 1.43 3.36
N HIS A 57 -15.84 1.43 4.19
CA HIS A 57 -16.84 2.50 4.19
C HIS A 57 -16.19 3.82 4.61
N THR A 58 -15.99 4.69 3.62
CA THR A 58 -15.42 6.04 3.77
C THR A 58 -16.17 6.95 2.80
N PRO A 59 -16.15 8.29 2.98
CA PRO A 59 -16.84 9.20 2.07
C PRO A 59 -16.44 9.06 0.59
N ALA A 60 -15.26 8.51 0.30
CA ALA A 60 -14.84 8.23 -1.07
C ALA A 60 -15.66 7.12 -1.77
N TYR A 61 -16.43 6.34 -1.03
CA TYR A 61 -17.34 5.31 -1.53
C TYR A 61 -18.81 5.73 -1.56
N ASP A 62 -19.15 6.93 -1.05
CA ASP A 62 -20.56 7.35 -0.94
C ASP A 62 -21.23 7.50 -2.32
N ASP A 63 -20.44 7.77 -3.37
CA ASP A 63 -20.88 8.01 -4.74
C ASP A 63 -20.43 6.91 -5.74
N MET A 64 -19.89 5.78 -5.26
CA MET A 64 -19.48 4.62 -6.08
C MET A 64 -20.61 3.59 -6.21
#